data_AF-A0AA39L0S3-F1
#
_entry.id   AF-A0AA39L0S3-F1
#
_cell.length_a   1.000
_cell.length_b   1.000
_cell.length_c   1.000
_cell.angle_alpha   90.00
_cell.angle_beta   90.00
_cell.angle_gamma   90.00
#
_symmetry.space_group_name_H-M   'P 1'
#
loop_
_entity.id
_entity.type
_entity.pdbx_description
1 polymer ?
#
loop_
_entity_poly.entity_id
_entity_poly.type
_entity_poly.pdbx_seq_one_letter_code
_entity_poly.pdbx_strand_id
1 'polypeptide(L)'
;MDLVVAKRQKMSKMSELTQTSSETQKIGKPETGVSLYIEHYDSPYYVDKTLLLEKLIDDDHILVTAPSRFGKSLNMNMARTFFEIELDKKNNPIVLEVNEDNNLLKDVQPASKNFELFKDKKIFENKEFMSEHFGKYPAFTGHRYLKDCSIWKSPKFSKENFMNYYDTEKKDSLTLDQIKNGLRTLAEYLYHYYSKKVFVFIDEFDVPTLK
;
A
#
# COMPACT_ATOMS: atom_id res chain seq x y z
N MET A 1 32.29 -13.83 16.17
CA MET A 1 31.83 -14.69 15.05
C MET A 1 30.71 -13.93 14.38
N ASP A 2 31.08 -13.22 13.33
CA ASP A 2 30.75 -11.80 13.23
C ASP A 2 29.46 -11.53 12.44
N LEU A 3 28.72 -10.51 12.88
CA LEU A 3 27.53 -9.94 12.21
C LEU A 3 27.76 -9.67 10.70
N VAL A 4 29.01 -9.48 10.30
CA VAL A 4 29.45 -9.30 8.91
C VAL A 4 29.27 -10.57 8.06
N VAL A 5 29.47 -11.75 8.65
CA VAL A 5 29.34 -13.05 7.96
C VAL A 5 27.87 -13.40 7.74
N ALA A 6 27.02 -13.11 8.73
CA ALA A 6 25.56 -13.28 8.60
C ALA A 6 24.96 -12.35 7.53
N LYS A 7 25.45 -11.10 7.44
CA LYS A 7 25.02 -10.14 6.41
C LYS A 7 25.44 -10.59 5.00
N ARG A 8 26.63 -11.18 4.84
CA ARG A 8 27.11 -11.72 3.55
C ARG A 8 26.34 -12.95 3.07
N GLN A 9 25.98 -13.87 3.97
CA GLN A 9 25.17 -15.04 3.61
C GLN A 9 23.72 -14.67 3.24
N LYS A 10 23.14 -13.65 3.88
CA LYS A 10 21.81 -13.13 3.55
C LYS A 10 21.78 -12.45 2.17
N MET A 11 22.83 -11.70 1.82
CA MET A 11 22.98 -11.11 0.48
C MET A 11 23.16 -12.17 -0.63
N SER A 12 23.89 -13.26 -0.36
CA SER A 12 24.07 -14.37 -1.31
C SER A 12 22.77 -15.12 -1.63
N LYS A 13 21.87 -15.27 -0.65
CA LYS A 13 20.56 -15.92 -0.85
C LYS A 13 19.56 -15.03 -1.59
N MET A 14 19.67 -13.71 -1.41
CA MET A 14 18.87 -12.73 -2.16
C MET A 14 19.32 -12.63 -3.63
N SER A 15 20.62 -12.76 -3.91
CA SER A 15 21.13 -12.73 -5.28
C SER A 15 20.66 -13.89 -6.16
N GLU A 16 20.42 -15.07 -5.58
CA GLU A 16 19.92 -16.25 -6.31
C GLU A 16 18.43 -16.12 -6.70
N LEU A 17 17.62 -15.37 -5.93
CA LEU A 17 16.22 -15.08 -6.26
C LEU A 17 16.07 -14.00 -7.34
N THR A 18 17.08 -13.16 -7.55
CA THR A 18 17.13 -12.11 -8.59
C THR A 18 17.63 -12.59 -9.95
N GLN A 19 18.07 -13.83 -10.12
CA GLN A 19 18.57 -14.32 -11.42
C GLN A 19 17.47 -14.58 -12.48
N THR A 20 16.19 -14.31 -12.18
CA THR A 20 15.09 -14.33 -13.15
C THR A 20 14.43 -12.97 -13.33
N SER A 21 15.23 -11.90 -13.38
CA SER A 21 14.83 -10.64 -14.03
C SER A 21 16.08 -9.81 -14.28
N SER A 22 16.46 -9.76 -15.55
CA SER A 22 17.60 -9.05 -16.12
C SER A 22 17.67 -7.56 -15.73
N GLU A 23 18.92 -7.11 -15.58
CA GLU A 23 19.42 -5.72 -15.63
C GLU A 23 19.21 -4.83 -14.39
N THR A 24 20.25 -4.78 -13.56
CA THR A 24 20.48 -3.73 -12.55
C THR A 24 20.58 -2.35 -13.21
N GLN A 25 19.46 -1.63 -13.28
CA GLN A 25 19.46 -0.19 -13.52
C GLN A 25 20.05 0.52 -12.29
N LYS A 26 21.02 1.40 -12.53
CA LYS A 26 21.48 2.38 -11.53
C LYS A 26 20.28 3.19 -11.08
N ILE A 27 19.91 3.14 -9.80
CA ILE A 27 18.79 3.91 -9.24
C ILE A 27 19.17 5.40 -9.34
N GLY A 28 18.74 6.05 -10.42
CA GLY A 28 18.85 7.48 -10.63
C GLY A 28 17.94 8.25 -9.67
N LYS A 29 18.00 9.58 -9.71
CA LYS A 29 17.01 10.44 -9.05
C LYS A 29 15.60 9.98 -9.51
N PRO A 30 14.61 9.85 -8.60
CA PRO A 30 13.26 9.46 -8.97
C PRO A 30 12.75 10.37 -10.10
N GLU A 31 12.25 9.78 -11.18
CA GLU A 31 11.65 10.54 -12.28
C GLU A 31 10.35 11.22 -11.81
N THR A 32 9.94 12.28 -12.50
CA THR A 32 8.66 12.95 -12.24
C THR A 32 7.50 12.08 -12.71
N GLY A 33 6.74 11.54 -11.78
CA GLY A 33 5.65 10.59 -12.05
C GLY A 33 5.60 9.53 -10.95
N VAL A 34 4.55 8.69 -10.97
CA VAL A 34 4.20 7.69 -9.94
C VAL A 34 5.45 6.96 -9.40
N SER A 35 5.98 7.42 -8.26
CA SER A 35 7.12 6.79 -7.59
C SER A 35 6.60 5.78 -6.59
N LEU A 36 6.91 4.50 -6.78
CA LEU A 36 6.52 3.47 -5.82
C LEU A 36 7.46 3.50 -4.62
N TYR A 37 6.89 3.38 -3.42
CA TYR A 37 7.66 3.39 -2.18
C TYR A 37 8.71 2.28 -2.17
N ILE A 38 8.33 1.08 -2.62
CA ILE A 38 9.19 -0.10 -2.72
C ILE A 38 10.42 0.10 -3.62
N GLU A 39 10.38 1.02 -4.58
CA GLU A 39 11.51 1.28 -5.49
C GLU A 39 12.53 2.26 -4.88
N HIS A 40 12.11 3.06 -3.90
CA HIS A 40 12.90 4.19 -3.40
C HIS A 40 13.17 4.16 -1.89
N TYR A 41 12.55 3.27 -1.11
CA TYR A 41 12.69 3.24 0.35
C TYR A 41 14.13 3.07 0.86
N ASP A 42 15.03 2.49 0.06
CA ASP A 42 16.46 2.28 0.37
C ASP A 42 17.39 3.15 -0.49
N SER A 43 16.84 4.13 -1.21
CA SER A 43 17.63 5.07 -1.99
C SER A 43 18.45 5.98 -1.06
N PRO A 44 19.72 6.32 -1.40
CA PRO A 44 20.50 7.29 -0.63
C PRO A 44 19.87 8.70 -0.62
N TYR A 45 18.89 8.97 -1.49
CA TYR A 45 18.15 10.24 -1.54
C TYR A 45 16.82 10.19 -0.78
N TYR A 46 16.44 9.03 -0.23
CA TYR A 46 15.21 8.89 0.54
C TYR A 46 15.38 9.50 1.93
N VAL A 47 14.46 10.40 2.28
CA VAL A 47 14.33 10.93 3.63
C VAL A 47 13.19 10.19 4.30
N ASP A 48 13.48 9.57 5.44
CA ASP A 48 12.47 8.86 6.23
C ASP A 48 11.41 9.83 6.75
N LYS A 49 10.18 9.67 6.24
CA LYS A 49 8.98 10.42 6.63
C LYS A 49 7.92 9.51 7.23
N THR A 50 8.29 8.32 7.69
CA THR A 50 7.33 7.32 8.17
C THR A 50 6.56 7.78 9.42
N LEU A 51 7.10 8.73 10.20
CA LEU A 51 6.34 9.38 11.29
C LEU A 51 5.13 10.19 10.81
N LEU A 52 5.04 10.53 9.51
CA LEU A 52 3.84 11.14 8.93
C LEU A 52 2.62 10.22 9.08
N LEU A 53 2.81 8.90 9.12
CA LEU A 53 1.74 7.91 9.22
C LEU A 53 0.88 8.10 10.46
N GLU A 54 1.50 8.47 11.58
CA GLU A 54 0.79 8.77 12.84
C GLU A 54 -0.16 9.95 12.67
N LYS A 55 0.19 10.94 11.85
CA LYS A 55 -0.70 12.07 11.55
C LYS A 55 -1.79 11.73 10.54
N LEU A 56 -1.65 10.63 9.81
CA LEU A 56 -2.63 10.23 8.82
C LEU A 56 -3.85 9.50 9.41
N ILE A 57 -3.78 9.04 10.66
CA ILE A 57 -4.88 8.34 11.33
C ILE A 57 -5.76 9.27 12.19
N ASP A 58 -5.24 10.44 12.56
CA ASP A 58 -5.87 11.35 13.53
C ASP A 58 -7.19 11.95 13.00
N ASP A 59 -7.36 12.05 11.67
CA ASP A 59 -8.50 12.70 11.01
C ASP A 59 -9.14 11.81 9.93
N ASP A 60 -10.47 11.92 9.78
CA ASP A 60 -11.23 11.19 8.73
C ASP A 60 -10.90 11.69 7.30
N HIS A 61 -10.46 12.94 7.17
CA HIS A 61 -10.15 13.60 5.89
C HIS A 61 -8.88 14.43 5.99
N ILE A 62 -7.90 14.13 5.15
CA ILE A 62 -6.59 14.81 5.18
C ILE A 62 -6.24 15.32 3.79
N LEU A 63 -5.95 16.62 3.72
CA LEU A 63 -5.45 17.28 2.51
C LEU A 63 -3.96 17.59 2.69
N VAL A 64 -3.12 16.93 1.89
CA VAL A 64 -1.67 17.17 1.88
C VAL A 64 -1.33 18.17 0.78
N THR A 65 -1.23 19.45 1.11
CA THR A 65 -0.76 20.49 0.18
C THR A 65 0.76 20.54 0.19
N ALA A 66 1.41 20.23 -0.93
CA ALA A 66 2.85 20.41 -1.07
C ALA A 66 3.23 20.74 -2.53
N PRO A 67 4.35 21.46 -2.77
CA PRO A 67 4.84 21.75 -4.12
C PRO A 67 5.09 20.48 -4.95
N SER A 68 5.25 20.65 -6.26
CA SER A 68 5.71 19.55 -7.13
C SER A 68 7.06 19.00 -6.63
N ARG A 69 7.25 17.69 -6.78
CA ARG A 69 8.46 16.94 -6.37
C ARG A 69 8.73 16.86 -4.85
N PHE A 70 7.78 17.23 -3.99
CA PHE A 70 7.91 17.05 -2.53
C PHE A 70 7.76 15.58 -2.04
N GLY A 71 7.54 14.66 -2.97
CA GLY A 71 7.30 13.25 -2.65
C GLY A 71 5.88 12.96 -2.19
N LYS A 72 4.87 13.73 -2.65
CA LYS A 72 3.46 13.49 -2.34
C LYS A 72 3.02 12.08 -2.72
N SER A 73 3.21 11.71 -3.98
CA SER A 73 2.86 10.38 -4.49
C SER A 73 3.65 9.27 -3.80
N LEU A 74 4.95 9.51 -3.52
CA LEU A 74 5.78 8.57 -2.75
C LEU A 74 5.25 8.38 -1.32
N ASN A 75 4.88 9.46 -0.64
CA ASN A 75 4.32 9.43 0.71
C ASN A 75 2.94 8.78 0.75
N MET A 76 2.11 9.04 -0.26
CA MET A 76 0.81 8.40 -0.41
C MET A 76 0.97 6.90 -0.66
N ASN A 77 1.94 6.51 -1.50
CA ASN A 77 2.26 5.10 -1.72
C ASN A 77 2.84 4.43 -0.46
N MET A 78 3.67 5.15 0.30
CA MET A 78 4.17 4.69 1.62
C MET A 78 3.01 4.47 2.59
N ALA A 79 2.08 5.42 2.71
CA ALA A 79 0.91 5.30 3.58
C ALA A 79 0.02 4.12 3.19
N ARG A 80 -0.27 3.99 1.89
CA ARG A 80 -0.96 2.84 1.35
C ARG A 80 -0.24 1.54 1.73
N THR A 81 1.06 1.42 1.46
CA THR A 81 1.85 0.21 1.74
C THR A 81 1.86 -0.13 3.23
N PHE A 82 1.86 0.89 4.11
CA PHE A 82 1.84 0.69 5.54
C PHE A 82 0.49 0.18 6.06
N PHE A 83 -0.61 0.81 5.64
CA PHE A 83 -1.94 0.48 6.17
C PHE A 83 -2.59 -0.70 5.45
N GLU A 84 -2.23 -0.98 4.20
CA GLU A 84 -2.92 -1.97 3.38
C GLU A 84 -2.76 -3.41 3.89
N ILE A 85 -3.87 -4.13 3.95
CA ILE A 85 -3.87 -5.58 4.14
C ILE A 85 -3.13 -6.24 2.98
N GLU A 86 -1.98 -6.85 3.27
CA GLU A 86 -1.22 -7.58 2.28
C GLU A 86 -1.97 -8.88 1.89
N LEU A 87 -1.90 -9.23 0.62
CA LEU A 87 -2.55 -10.42 0.08
C LEU A 87 -1.51 -11.45 -0.36
N ASP A 88 -1.80 -12.72 -0.12
CA ASP A 88 -0.97 -13.83 -0.63
C ASP A 88 -1.14 -14.01 -2.15
N LYS A 89 -0.39 -14.94 -2.75
CA LYS A 89 -0.48 -15.28 -4.19
C LYS A 89 -1.87 -15.77 -4.64
N LYS A 90 -2.73 -16.16 -3.69
CA LYS A 90 -4.10 -16.63 -3.91
C LYS A 90 -5.14 -15.56 -3.57
N ASN A 91 -4.73 -14.31 -3.30
CA ASN A 91 -5.55 -13.19 -2.86
C ASN A 91 -6.21 -13.35 -1.49
N ASN A 92 -5.67 -14.21 -0.62
CA ASN A 92 -6.12 -14.29 0.77
C ASN A 92 -5.42 -13.21 1.62
N PRO A 93 -6.13 -12.58 2.55
CA PRO A 93 -5.54 -11.65 3.52
C PRO A 93 -4.43 -12.33 4.34
N ILE A 94 -3.25 -11.72 4.37
CA ILE A 94 -2.19 -12.09 5.30
C ILE A 94 -2.50 -11.39 6.62
N VAL A 95 -2.83 -12.17 7.65
CA VAL A 95 -3.06 -11.64 8.99
C VAL A 95 -1.71 -11.40 9.64
N LEU A 96 -1.39 -10.13 9.91
CA LEU A 96 -0.19 -9.74 10.64
C LEU A 96 -0.55 -9.58 12.11
N GLU A 97 -0.04 -10.50 12.93
CA GLU A 97 -0.08 -10.35 14.38
C GLU A 97 1.31 -9.92 14.87
N VAL A 98 1.38 -8.68 15.32
CA VAL A 98 2.55 -8.08 15.94
C VAL A 98 2.32 -8.10 17.44
N ASN A 99 3.27 -8.65 18.22
CA ASN A 99 3.17 -8.62 19.68
C ASN A 99 3.58 -7.24 20.25
N GLU A 100 3.43 -7.08 21.57
CA GLU A 100 3.80 -5.84 22.30
C GLU A 100 5.28 -5.44 22.13
N ASP A 101 6.13 -6.34 21.64
CA ASP A 101 7.55 -6.12 21.40
C ASP A 101 7.92 -5.80 19.94
N ASN A 102 6.94 -5.59 19.05
CA ASN A 102 7.16 -5.47 17.60
C ASN A 102 7.77 -6.72 16.95
N ASN A 103 7.72 -7.85 17.65
CA ASN A 103 8.00 -9.12 17.04
C ASN A 103 6.73 -9.61 16.37
N LEU A 104 6.80 -9.84 15.06
CA LEU A 104 5.84 -10.70 14.39
C LEU A 104 5.77 -12.02 15.16
N LEU A 105 4.57 -12.43 15.59
CA LEU A 105 4.37 -13.72 16.23
C LEU A 105 4.96 -14.79 15.30
N LYS A 106 5.86 -15.61 15.85
CA LYS A 106 6.94 -16.31 15.12
C LYS A 106 6.50 -17.27 14.01
N ASP A 107 5.21 -17.50 13.83
CA ASP A 107 4.65 -18.32 12.75
C ASP A 107 4.16 -17.49 11.54
N VAL A 108 4.29 -16.16 11.61
CA VAL A 108 3.98 -15.21 10.52
C VAL A 108 5.26 -14.76 9.77
N GLN A 109 6.44 -15.26 10.16
CA GLN A 109 7.71 -14.92 9.49
C GLN A 109 8.25 -16.01 8.55
N PRO A 110 8.65 -15.66 7.31
CA PRO A 110 8.56 -14.36 6.66
C PRO A 110 7.52 -14.38 5.53
N ALA A 111 6.37 -13.72 5.69
CA ALA A 111 5.39 -13.64 4.59
C ALA A 111 5.04 -12.21 4.14
N SER A 112 5.27 -11.19 4.96
CA SER A 112 4.93 -9.81 4.59
C SER A 112 6.09 -9.10 3.92
N LYS A 113 5.94 -8.76 2.64
CA LYS A 113 6.87 -7.87 1.93
C LYS A 113 6.84 -6.47 2.52
N ASN A 114 5.67 -6.02 2.97
CA ASN A 114 5.51 -4.67 3.50
C ASN A 114 6.30 -4.51 4.81
N PHE A 115 6.34 -5.54 5.68
CA PHE A 115 7.07 -5.46 6.95
C PHE A 115 8.57 -5.17 6.75
N GLU A 116 9.18 -5.80 5.75
CA GLU A 116 10.59 -5.60 5.41
C GLU A 116 10.91 -4.14 5.00
N LEU A 117 9.92 -3.39 4.48
CA LEU A 117 10.09 -1.99 4.09
C LEU A 117 10.11 -1.04 5.30
N PHE A 118 9.47 -1.41 6.41
CA PHE A 118 9.29 -0.54 7.57
C PHE A 118 10.14 -0.91 8.79
N LYS A 119 10.64 -2.14 8.89
CA LYS A 119 11.38 -2.63 10.07
C LYS A 119 12.60 -1.79 10.51
N ASP A 120 13.22 -1.08 9.57
CA ASP A 120 14.41 -0.24 9.81
C ASP A 120 14.07 1.27 9.71
N LYS A 121 12.78 1.63 9.78
CA LYS A 121 12.29 3.01 9.68
C LYS A 121 11.86 3.56 11.03
N LYS A 122 11.77 4.89 11.13
CA LYS A 122 11.42 5.60 12.36
C LYS A 122 10.08 5.19 12.96
N ILE A 123 9.08 4.91 12.14
CA ILE A 123 7.78 4.43 12.63
C ILE A 123 7.87 3.10 13.40
N PHE A 124 8.88 2.27 13.12
CA PHE A 124 9.08 1.00 13.80
C PHE A 124 9.45 1.16 15.28
N GLU A 125 9.93 2.34 15.68
CA GLU A 125 10.19 2.67 17.09
C GLU A 125 8.87 2.81 17.89
N ASN A 126 7.76 3.17 17.23
CA ASN A 126 6.44 3.27 17.85
C ASN A 126 5.69 1.93 17.81
N LYS A 127 5.93 1.10 18.84
CA LYS A 127 5.36 -0.26 18.92
C LYS A 127 3.85 -0.31 18.98
N GLU A 128 3.24 0.60 19.74
CA GLU A 128 1.79 0.68 19.88
C GLU A 128 1.14 0.94 18.53
N PHE A 129 1.62 1.96 17.80
CA PHE A 129 1.11 2.32 16.48
C PHE A 129 1.31 1.22 15.44
N MET A 130 2.49 0.59 15.42
CA MET A 130 2.77 -0.56 14.56
C MET A 130 1.77 -1.70 14.83
N SER A 131 1.59 -2.05 16.10
CA SER A 131 0.67 -3.11 16.50
C SER A 131 -0.77 -2.78 16.14
N GLU A 132 -1.20 -1.52 16.26
CA GLU A 132 -2.59 -1.11 16.07
C GLU A 132 -2.97 -0.98 14.59
N HIS A 133 -2.06 -0.49 13.74
CA HIS A 133 -2.42 -0.04 12.39
C HIS A 133 -1.71 -0.73 11.22
N PHE A 134 -0.55 -1.35 11.44
CA PHE A 134 0.24 -1.92 10.35
C PHE A 134 -0.48 -3.05 9.62
N GLY A 135 -0.67 -2.90 8.31
CA GLY A 135 -1.30 -3.89 7.43
C GLY A 135 -2.74 -4.26 7.81
N LYS A 136 -3.45 -3.38 8.50
CA LYS A 136 -4.76 -3.71 9.08
C LYS A 136 -5.96 -3.16 8.32
N TYR A 137 -5.78 -2.35 7.29
CA TYR A 137 -6.88 -1.67 6.61
C TYR A 137 -6.98 -2.03 5.14
N PRO A 138 -8.19 -2.15 4.58
CA PRO A 138 -8.36 -2.19 3.14
C PRO A 138 -7.99 -0.83 2.55
N ALA A 139 -7.12 -0.81 1.54
CA ALA A 139 -6.74 0.40 0.80
C ALA A 139 -7.23 0.31 -0.64
N PHE A 140 -8.00 1.32 -1.10
CA PHE A 140 -8.78 1.33 -2.36
C PHE A 140 -8.07 0.81 -3.63
N THR A 141 -6.75 0.92 -3.67
CA THR A 141 -5.93 0.61 -4.83
C THR A 141 -5.69 -0.89 -4.99
N GLY A 142 -6.08 -1.46 -6.13
CA GLY A 142 -5.74 -2.84 -6.51
C GLY A 142 -6.76 -3.93 -6.17
N HIS A 143 -8.04 -3.58 -5.95
CA HIS A 143 -9.11 -4.51 -5.55
C HIS A 143 -9.65 -5.43 -6.63
N ARG A 144 -8.80 -5.88 -7.56
CA ARG A 144 -9.18 -6.81 -8.62
C ARG A 144 -9.72 -8.13 -8.06
N TYR A 145 -9.26 -8.56 -6.88
CA TYR A 145 -9.75 -9.76 -6.20
C TYR A 145 -11.25 -9.70 -5.88
N LEU A 146 -11.84 -8.51 -5.76
CA LEU A 146 -13.29 -8.38 -5.57
C LEU A 146 -14.06 -8.97 -6.74
N LYS A 147 -13.51 -9.04 -7.97
CA LYS A 147 -14.20 -9.64 -9.12
C LYS A 147 -14.66 -11.07 -8.86
N ASP A 148 -13.84 -11.86 -8.18
CA ASP A 148 -14.07 -13.30 -7.95
C ASP A 148 -14.40 -13.61 -6.48
N CYS A 149 -14.84 -12.58 -5.75
CA CYS A 149 -15.11 -12.66 -4.32
C CYS A 149 -16.48 -13.27 -3.98
N SER A 150 -16.59 -13.91 -2.83
CA SER A 150 -17.83 -14.52 -2.34
C SER A 150 -18.90 -13.51 -1.92
N ILE A 151 -18.56 -12.23 -1.73
CA ILE A 151 -19.53 -11.19 -1.32
C ILE A 151 -20.71 -11.08 -2.28
N TRP A 152 -20.51 -11.37 -3.57
CA TRP A 152 -21.58 -11.30 -4.58
C TRP A 152 -22.68 -12.35 -4.41
N LYS A 153 -22.49 -13.35 -3.53
CA LYS A 153 -23.56 -14.29 -3.16
C LYS A 153 -24.63 -13.62 -2.30
N SER A 154 -24.28 -12.53 -1.63
CA SER A 154 -25.23 -11.73 -0.86
C SER A 154 -26.11 -10.93 -1.80
N PRO A 155 -27.45 -10.96 -1.66
CA PRO A 155 -28.35 -10.14 -2.46
C PRO A 155 -28.17 -8.64 -2.20
N LYS A 156 -27.43 -8.26 -1.16
CA LYS A 156 -27.11 -6.85 -0.83
C LYS A 156 -26.12 -6.21 -1.80
N PHE A 157 -25.33 -7.00 -2.55
CA PHE A 157 -24.25 -6.47 -3.38
C PHE A 157 -24.43 -6.84 -4.85
N SER A 158 -24.22 -5.87 -5.74
CA SER A 158 -24.35 -6.07 -7.19
C SER A 158 -22.98 -6.12 -7.86
N LYS A 159 -22.62 -7.31 -8.36
CA LYS A 159 -21.40 -7.51 -9.16
C LYS A 159 -21.43 -6.69 -10.45
N GLU A 160 -22.61 -6.55 -11.08
CA GLU A 160 -22.79 -5.72 -12.26
C GLU A 160 -22.49 -4.25 -11.97
N ASN A 161 -22.99 -3.72 -10.85
CA ASN A 161 -22.73 -2.35 -10.44
C ASN A 161 -21.23 -2.12 -10.17
N PHE A 162 -20.53 -3.07 -9.55
CA PHE A 162 -19.07 -3.01 -9.40
C PHE A 162 -18.36 -2.93 -10.74
N MET A 163 -18.76 -3.79 -11.69
CA MET A 163 -18.13 -3.84 -13.01
C MET A 163 -18.33 -2.55 -13.81
N ASN A 164 -19.45 -1.84 -13.62
CA ASN A 164 -19.69 -0.54 -14.26
C ASN A 164 -18.66 0.53 -13.89
N TYR A 165 -18.13 0.50 -12.65
CA TYR A 165 -17.11 1.45 -12.19
C TYR A 165 -15.69 0.93 -12.37
N TYR A 166 -15.51 -0.40 -12.47
CA TYR A 166 -14.21 -1.01 -12.71
C TYR A 166 -13.78 -0.88 -14.18
N ASP A 167 -14.74 -0.83 -15.11
CA ASP A 167 -14.48 -0.80 -16.55
C ASP A 167 -13.69 0.46 -16.96
N THR A 168 -12.43 0.24 -17.34
CA THR A 168 -11.49 1.31 -17.71
C THR A 168 -11.86 2.00 -19.02
N GLU A 169 -12.64 1.35 -19.89
CA GLU A 169 -13.04 1.91 -21.18
C GLU A 169 -14.12 2.99 -21.03
N LYS A 170 -14.88 2.96 -19.93
CA LYS A 170 -15.95 3.92 -19.65
C LYS A 170 -15.49 5.13 -18.84
N LYS A 171 -14.22 5.18 -18.43
CA LYS A 171 -13.70 6.19 -17.50
C LYS A 171 -13.99 7.62 -17.93
N ASP A 172 -13.82 7.92 -19.22
CA ASP A 172 -14.01 9.27 -19.78
C ASP A 172 -15.49 9.66 -19.99
N SER A 173 -16.41 8.70 -19.79
CA SER A 173 -17.86 8.91 -19.96
C SER A 173 -18.62 9.09 -18.64
N LEU A 174 -17.94 8.98 -17.49
CA LEU A 174 -18.58 9.04 -16.17
C LEU A 174 -18.80 10.48 -15.72
N THR A 175 -20.02 10.76 -15.27
CA THR A 175 -20.36 11.99 -14.57
C THR A 175 -19.76 12.04 -13.16
N LEU A 176 -19.63 13.24 -12.58
CA LEU A 176 -19.15 13.42 -11.20
C LEU A 176 -19.98 12.63 -10.18
N ASP A 177 -21.30 12.55 -10.35
CA ASP A 177 -22.17 11.79 -9.46
C ASP A 177 -21.96 10.29 -9.60
N GLN A 178 -21.72 9.79 -10.82
CA GLN A 178 -21.34 8.39 -11.03
C GLN A 178 -19.99 8.08 -10.36
N ILE A 179 -19.00 8.97 -10.45
CA ILE A 179 -17.70 8.79 -9.77
C ILE A 179 -17.90 8.73 -8.25
N LYS A 180 -18.64 9.68 -7.67
CA LYS A 180 -18.94 9.69 -6.23
C LYS A 180 -19.64 8.41 -5.78
N ASN A 181 -20.68 7.99 -6.51
CA ASN A 181 -21.43 6.77 -6.23
C ASN A 181 -20.55 5.53 -6.38
N GLY A 182 -19.65 5.50 -7.36
CA GLY A 182 -18.71 4.41 -7.55
C GLY A 182 -17.70 4.29 -6.41
N LEU A 183 -17.11 5.40 -5.96
CA LEU A 183 -16.22 5.42 -4.81
C LEU A 183 -16.94 4.96 -3.53
N ARG A 184 -18.15 5.46 -3.29
CA ARG A 184 -18.98 5.04 -2.16
C ARG A 184 -19.29 3.55 -2.20
N THR A 185 -19.77 3.07 -3.35
CA THR A 185 -20.12 1.66 -3.56
C THR A 185 -18.91 0.74 -3.30
N LEU A 186 -17.74 1.12 -3.81
CA LEU A 186 -16.51 0.36 -3.59
C LEU A 186 -16.09 0.37 -2.11
N ALA A 187 -16.17 1.52 -1.42
CA ALA A 187 -15.93 1.60 0.02
C ALA A 187 -16.85 0.66 0.80
N GLU A 188 -18.14 0.65 0.48
CA GLU A 188 -19.14 -0.21 1.11
C GLU A 188 -18.78 -1.69 0.91
N TYR A 189 -18.41 -2.10 -0.31
CA TYR A 189 -18.04 -3.49 -0.60
C TYR A 189 -16.79 -3.93 0.16
N LEU A 190 -15.77 -3.07 0.24
CA LEU A 190 -14.54 -3.36 0.99
C LEU A 190 -14.79 -3.41 2.49
N TYR A 191 -15.57 -2.47 3.00
CA TYR A 191 -15.96 -2.46 4.41
C TYR A 191 -16.69 -3.75 4.76
N HIS A 192 -17.61 -4.21 3.92
CA HIS A 192 -18.33 -5.46 4.17
C HIS A 192 -17.47 -6.71 4.00
N TYR A 193 -16.54 -6.72 3.04
CA TYR A 193 -15.65 -7.87 2.84
C TYR A 193 -14.68 -8.06 4.00
N TYR A 194 -14.06 -6.98 4.48
CA TYR A 194 -13.06 -7.05 5.56
C TYR A 194 -13.62 -6.80 6.95
N SER A 195 -14.84 -6.26 7.07
CA SER A 195 -15.40 -5.74 8.33
C SER A 195 -14.51 -4.68 8.98
N LYS A 196 -13.89 -3.80 8.18
CA LYS A 196 -12.94 -2.77 8.63
C LYS A 196 -13.12 -1.46 7.87
N LYS A 197 -12.79 -0.33 8.53
CA LYS A 197 -12.72 1.00 7.89
C LYS A 197 -11.76 0.96 6.70
N VAL A 198 -12.07 1.71 5.65
CA VAL A 198 -11.36 1.67 4.36
C VAL A 198 -10.62 2.98 4.12
N PHE A 199 -9.35 2.91 3.71
CA PHE A 199 -8.58 4.10 3.30
C PHE A 199 -8.71 4.36 1.80
N VAL A 200 -9.14 5.58 1.46
CA VAL A 200 -9.20 6.07 0.08
C VAL A 200 -8.04 7.03 -0.13
N PHE A 201 -7.08 6.64 -0.98
CA PHE A 201 -5.98 7.51 -1.38
C PHE A 201 -6.29 8.11 -2.75
N ILE A 202 -6.35 9.44 -2.81
CA ILE A 202 -6.60 10.18 -4.05
C ILE A 202 -5.40 11.10 -4.25
N ASP A 203 -4.64 10.87 -5.32
CA ASP A 203 -3.68 11.84 -5.81
C ASP A 203 -4.39 12.66 -6.89
N GLU A 204 -4.17 13.97 -6.86
CA GLU A 204 -4.30 14.72 -8.10
C GLU A 204 -3.20 14.16 -9.01
N PHE A 205 -3.58 13.42 -10.06
CA PHE A 205 -2.67 13.28 -11.18
C PHE A 205 -2.22 14.70 -11.53
N ASP A 206 -0.91 14.95 -11.52
CA ASP A 206 -0.29 16.11 -12.15
C ASP A 206 -0.93 16.17 -13.55
N VAL A 207 -1.98 16.97 -13.71
CA VAL A 207 -2.24 17.58 -15.00
C VAL A 207 -1.04 18.50 -15.09
N PRO A 208 -0.04 18.21 -15.94
CA PRO A 208 0.98 19.22 -16.19
C PRO A 208 0.16 20.40 -16.66
N THR A 209 0.17 21.49 -15.88
CA THR A 209 -0.59 22.71 -16.13
C THR A 209 -0.63 22.92 -17.64
N LEU A 210 -1.78 22.63 -18.25
CA LEU A 210 -1.99 22.91 -19.65
C LEU A 210 -2.20 24.42 -19.71
N LYS A 211 -1.12 25.08 -20.16
CA LYS A 211 -0.91 26.51 -20.46
C LYS A 211 -0.10 27.27 -19.42
#